data_AF-A0A7S0QW99-F1
#
_entry.id   AF-A0A7S0QW99-F1
#
_cell.length_a   1.000
_cell.length_b   1.000
_cell.length_c   1.000
_cell.angle_alpha   90.00
_cell.angle_beta   90.00
_cell.angle_gamma   90.00
#
_symmetry.space_group_name_H-M   'P 1'
#
loop_
_entity.id
_entity.type
_entity.pdbx_description
1 polymer ?
#
loop_
_entity_poly.entity_id
_entity_poly.type
_entity_poly.pdbx_seq_one_letter_code
_entity_poly.pdbx_strand_id
1 'polypeptide(L)'
;MFDSGFSHTHWHDVGPLLDATCDAMQCGELLHLENFSYFAAMSAVSLMDPKMDAGMDRGGSDGSDAAHSSTVDDLIDQGRAPLQLSGRELCDVVNQLMSCEATWHNGHSLAQTVFTCLYMHHPTRTAEHNVLGAICSGVRASVYNTHMLVCRAGVAEEEDFVGPTFGLPLTDKCGQGKEGALLAISSLQMAEEWIKSQMGEGGQKEQGGEGDGTQIGKTTNCSLEGHDCEVLLAHIQFRKAFLTASLQLDKGGTAVGHAKKQLDIAAQHLEALKRLRPPSEAATDAAGAGAAPVVGFDWWVNQRLLAPTPPRRIKILEWGETLAHFADLLAHLQAAIAVMRCTSLQEVLKEVQRFGEASPSIVARSRLAELLLQEDRLLGRAEWPLVLREAMWLPPTAFAGDEAVETYLEHVAEVMQMTLRSLCASRGRLRRKLRHLVDHGGGLHQEAEVLDPT
;
A
#
# COMPACT_ATOMS: atom_id res chain seq x y z
N MET A 1 33.95 22.78 -2.12
CA MET A 1 34.09 23.31 -0.75
C MET A 1 32.72 23.11 -0.10
N PHE A 2 32.58 22.05 0.70
CA PHE A 2 31.32 21.70 1.36
C PHE A 2 31.15 22.61 2.58
N ASP A 3 30.29 23.61 2.49
CA ASP A 3 29.95 24.47 3.61
C ASP A 3 28.82 23.81 4.43
N SER A 4 29.18 22.76 5.17
CA SER A 4 28.29 22.15 6.16
C SER A 4 28.38 22.96 7.44
N GLY A 5 27.27 23.53 7.91
CA GLY A 5 27.15 24.45 9.06
C GLY A 5 27.55 23.92 10.45
N PHE A 6 28.66 23.18 10.56
CA PHE A 6 29.34 22.81 11.79
C PHE A 6 30.49 23.79 12.04
N SER A 7 30.21 24.91 12.72
CA SER A 7 31.13 26.04 12.90
C SER A 7 32.38 25.78 13.77
N HIS A 8 32.73 24.53 14.10
CA HIS A 8 33.92 24.19 14.90
C HIS A 8 34.64 22.88 14.50
N THR A 9 34.51 22.39 13.26
CA THR A 9 35.24 21.17 12.83
C THR A 9 36.42 21.52 11.92
N HIS A 10 37.65 21.34 12.41
CA HIS A 10 38.86 21.38 11.60
C HIS A 10 39.06 20.03 10.89
N TRP A 11 38.87 20.01 9.58
CA TRP A 11 39.10 18.83 8.75
C TRP A 11 40.59 18.75 8.37
N HIS A 12 41.21 17.60 8.64
CA HIS A 12 42.57 17.30 8.21
C HIS A 12 42.54 16.32 7.03
N ASP A 13 43.29 16.61 5.98
CA ASP A 13 43.43 15.71 4.85
C ASP A 13 44.31 14.51 5.22
N VAL A 14 43.74 13.32 5.11
CA VAL A 14 44.39 12.03 5.39
C VAL A 14 44.70 11.24 4.11
N GLY A 15 44.40 11.78 2.93
CA GLY A 15 44.68 11.15 1.63
C GLY A 15 46.13 10.65 1.50
N PRO A 16 47.15 11.50 1.77
CA PRO A 16 48.55 11.09 1.64
C PRO A 16 48.95 9.91 2.55
N LEU A 17 48.32 9.78 3.72
CA LEU A 17 48.56 8.68 4.65
C LEU A 17 47.97 7.37 4.10
N LEU A 18 46.76 7.44 3.52
CA LEU A 18 46.10 6.29 2.93
C LEU A 18 46.88 5.80 1.70
N ASP A 19 47.34 6.71 0.83
CA ASP A 19 48.14 6.37 -0.36
C ASP A 19 49.45 5.66 0.03
N ALA A 20 50.20 6.21 0.99
CA ALA A 20 51.44 5.60 1.48
C ALA A 20 51.22 4.21 2.12
N THR A 21 50.06 3.99 2.74
CA THR A 21 49.69 2.69 3.33
C THR A 21 49.35 1.68 2.23
N CYS A 22 48.58 2.09 1.22
CA CYS A 22 48.25 1.26 0.06
C CYS A 22 49.50 0.83 -0.71
N ASP A 23 50.49 1.71 -0.87
CA ASP A 23 51.76 1.39 -1.54
C ASP A 23 52.60 0.35 -0.77
N ALA A 24 52.43 0.26 0.55
CA ALA A 24 53.12 -0.70 1.40
C ALA A 24 52.44 -2.09 1.45
N MET A 25 51.17 -2.19 1.03
CA MET A 25 50.40 -3.43 1.05
C MET A 25 50.69 -4.31 -0.17
N GLN A 26 50.67 -5.62 0.01
CA GLN A 26 50.83 -6.59 -1.07
C GLN A 26 49.48 -7.00 -1.68
N CYS A 27 49.51 -7.50 -2.93
CA CYS A 27 48.30 -8.02 -3.58
C CYS A 27 47.68 -9.15 -2.76
N GLY A 28 46.42 -8.97 -2.35
CA GLY A 28 45.66 -9.94 -1.55
C GLY A 28 45.57 -9.59 -0.06
N GLU A 29 46.28 -8.56 0.40
CA GLU A 29 46.12 -8.03 1.76
C GLU A 29 44.91 -7.09 1.84
N LEU A 30 44.17 -7.15 2.94
CA LEU A 30 43.04 -6.27 3.23
C LEU A 30 43.13 -5.78 4.67
N LEU A 31 43.08 -4.45 4.86
CA LEU A 31 42.99 -3.84 6.17
C LEU A 31 41.52 -3.70 6.56
N HIS A 32 41.10 -4.42 7.58
CA HIS A 32 39.73 -4.38 8.10
C HIS A 32 39.72 -4.61 9.62
N LEU A 33 38.59 -4.29 10.27
CA LEU A 33 38.38 -4.57 11.69
C LEU A 33 38.25 -6.08 11.93
N GLU A 34 38.62 -6.56 13.13
CA GLU A 34 38.57 -7.99 13.47
C GLU A 34 37.17 -8.62 13.32
N ASN A 35 36.10 -7.83 13.50
CA ASN A 35 34.71 -8.25 13.37
C ASN A 35 34.12 -8.05 11.97
N PHE A 36 34.90 -7.57 11.00
CA PHE A 36 34.43 -7.38 9.64
C PHE A 36 34.27 -8.73 8.93
N SER A 37 33.08 -8.94 8.36
CA SER A 37 32.77 -10.14 7.57
C SER A 37 32.71 -9.81 6.10
N TYR A 38 33.44 -10.57 5.28
CA TYR A 38 33.35 -10.49 3.82
C TYR A 38 31.92 -10.70 3.30
N PHE A 39 31.10 -11.48 4.01
CA PHE A 39 29.70 -11.66 3.65
C PHE A 39 28.91 -10.34 3.74
N ALA A 40 29.20 -9.49 4.72
CA ALA A 40 28.60 -8.16 4.83
C ALA A 40 29.09 -7.21 3.71
N ALA A 41 30.32 -7.41 3.24
CA ALA A 41 30.88 -6.65 2.12
C ALA A 41 30.16 -6.95 0.79
N MET A 42 29.56 -8.13 0.63
CA MET A 42 28.84 -8.50 -0.59
C MET A 42 27.59 -7.64 -0.86
N SER A 43 27.03 -7.00 0.18
CA SER A 43 25.91 -6.06 0.04
C SER A 43 26.34 -4.60 -0.11
N ALA A 44 27.65 -4.32 -0.17
CA ALA A 44 28.15 -2.95 -0.33
C ALA A 44 27.80 -2.40 -1.72
N VAL A 45 27.48 -1.11 -1.77
CA VAL A 45 27.28 -0.39 -3.04
C VAL A 45 28.59 0.19 -3.53
N SER A 46 28.82 0.02 -4.84
CA SER A 46 29.93 0.64 -5.54
C SER A 46 29.48 2.00 -6.07
N LEU A 47 30.14 3.05 -5.61
CA LEU A 47 29.94 4.40 -6.14
C LEU A 47 30.48 4.47 -7.57
N MET A 48 29.84 5.30 -8.42
CA MET A 48 30.19 5.49 -9.83
C MET A 48 29.98 4.28 -10.74
N ASP A 49 29.40 3.18 -10.24
CA ASP A 49 28.94 2.07 -11.07
C ASP A 49 27.49 2.35 -11.54
N PRO A 50 27.21 2.42 -12.86
CA PRO A 50 25.87 2.68 -13.38
C PRO A 50 24.78 1.71 -12.90
N LYS A 51 25.15 0.48 -12.52
CA LYS A 51 24.21 -0.55 -12.05
C LYS A 51 24.03 -0.57 -10.53
N MET A 52 25.00 -0.09 -9.76
CA MET A 52 24.95 -0.17 -8.29
C MET A 52 24.69 1.19 -7.65
N ASP A 53 25.13 2.27 -8.30
CA ASP A 53 24.99 3.64 -7.82
C ASP A 53 23.68 4.25 -8.33
N ALA A 54 22.70 4.35 -7.45
CA ALA A 54 21.46 5.08 -7.71
C ALA A 54 21.69 6.57 -8.01
N GLY A 55 22.86 7.13 -7.71
CA GLY A 55 23.26 8.47 -8.13
C GLY A 55 23.62 8.60 -9.62
N MET A 56 23.98 7.48 -10.28
CA MET A 56 24.50 7.46 -11.65
C MET A 56 23.42 7.26 -12.73
N ASP A 57 22.46 6.35 -12.53
CA ASP A 57 21.39 6.10 -13.50
C ASP A 57 20.20 7.03 -13.22
N ARG A 58 20.15 8.18 -13.90
CA ARG A 58 19.06 9.18 -13.80
C ARG A 58 18.14 9.22 -15.03
N GLY A 59 18.17 8.19 -15.86
CA GLY A 59 17.16 7.97 -16.89
C GLY A 59 16.92 9.11 -17.89
N GLY A 60 17.92 9.94 -18.17
CA GLY A 60 17.91 10.88 -19.29
C GLY A 60 18.76 10.36 -20.43
N SER A 61 18.14 10.04 -21.57
CA SER A 61 18.83 9.90 -22.87
C SER A 61 19.35 11.24 -23.40
N ASP A 62 18.93 12.34 -22.79
CA ASP A 62 19.43 13.67 -23.09
C ASP A 62 20.50 14.03 -22.06
N GLY A 63 21.75 14.07 -22.51
CA GLY A 63 22.94 14.47 -21.75
C GLY A 63 22.93 15.94 -21.33
N SER A 64 21.81 16.43 -20.79
CA SER A 64 21.72 17.71 -20.13
C SER A 64 22.10 17.53 -18.66
N ASP A 65 23.21 18.16 -18.29
CA ASP A 65 23.72 18.23 -16.93
C ASP A 65 22.75 18.91 -15.92
N ALA A 66 21.54 19.28 -16.35
CA ALA A 66 20.52 19.95 -15.54
C ALA A 66 19.52 19.00 -14.85
N ALA A 67 19.45 17.71 -15.22
CA ALA A 67 18.64 16.70 -14.50
C ALA A 67 19.29 16.25 -13.17
N HIS A 68 20.36 16.93 -12.76
CA HIS A 68 21.05 16.70 -11.50
C HIS A 68 20.31 17.42 -10.37
N SER A 69 19.60 16.67 -9.51
CA SER A 69 19.10 17.17 -8.21
C SER A 69 17.82 18.04 -8.22
N SER A 70 16.85 17.81 -9.09
CA SER A 70 15.55 18.45 -8.91
C SER A 70 14.80 17.80 -7.73
N THR A 71 14.63 18.54 -6.64
CA THR A 71 13.73 18.17 -5.55
C THR A 71 12.27 18.23 -6.02
N VAL A 72 11.33 17.72 -5.21
CA VAL A 72 9.89 17.80 -5.50
C VAL A 72 9.49 19.25 -5.76
N ASP A 73 9.98 20.19 -4.94
CA ASP A 73 9.69 21.62 -5.07
C ASP A 73 10.25 22.20 -6.39
N ASP A 74 11.47 21.81 -6.79
CA ASP A 74 12.06 22.27 -8.04
C ASP A 74 11.27 21.81 -9.28
N LEU A 75 10.80 20.55 -9.27
CA LEU A 75 9.96 20.00 -10.36
C LEU A 75 8.60 20.69 -10.43
N ILE A 76 8.06 21.04 -9.27
CA ILE A 76 6.82 21.78 -9.14
C ILE A 76 6.97 23.21 -9.70
N ASP A 77 8.07 23.88 -9.39
CA ASP A 77 8.39 25.24 -9.87
C ASP A 77 8.66 25.27 -11.38
N GLN A 78 9.21 24.19 -11.93
CA GLN A 78 9.33 23.96 -13.38
C GLN A 78 7.98 23.74 -14.08
N GLY A 79 6.86 23.73 -13.34
CA GLY A 79 5.52 23.60 -13.90
C GLY A 79 5.12 22.18 -14.27
N ARG A 80 5.82 21.14 -13.76
CA ARG A 80 5.50 19.74 -14.07
C ARG A 80 4.23 19.21 -13.39
N ALA A 81 3.73 19.93 -12.38
CA ALA A 81 2.47 19.63 -11.68
C ALA A 81 1.54 20.85 -11.68
N PRO A 82 0.98 21.24 -12.83
CA PRO A 82 0.06 22.38 -12.92
C PRO A 82 -1.23 22.10 -12.12
N LEU A 83 -1.78 23.14 -11.49
CA LEU A 83 -3.08 23.06 -10.80
C LEU A 83 -4.27 23.34 -11.74
N GLN A 84 -4.01 23.98 -12.89
CA GLN A 84 -4.98 24.14 -13.96
C GLN A 84 -4.86 22.96 -14.92
N LEU A 85 -5.60 21.90 -14.64
CA LEU A 85 -5.70 20.73 -15.50
C LEU A 85 -6.98 20.81 -16.33
N SER A 86 -6.94 20.31 -17.55
CA SER A 86 -8.15 19.99 -18.31
C SER A 86 -8.86 18.77 -17.72
N GLY A 87 -10.15 18.59 -18.02
CA GLY A 87 -10.94 17.47 -17.48
C GLY A 87 -10.34 16.13 -17.84
N ARG A 88 -9.82 16.04 -19.07
CA ARG A 88 -9.11 14.88 -19.60
C ARG A 88 -7.79 14.61 -18.87
N GLU A 89 -6.95 15.62 -18.66
CA GLU A 89 -5.69 15.44 -17.92
C GLU A 89 -5.94 15.02 -16.47
N LEU A 90 -6.99 15.57 -15.84
CA LEU A 90 -7.40 15.15 -14.50
C LEU A 90 -7.83 13.68 -14.49
N CYS A 91 -8.61 13.22 -15.47
CA CYS A 91 -8.96 11.80 -15.60
C CYS A 91 -7.72 10.92 -15.77
N ASP A 92 -6.77 11.31 -16.62
CA ASP A 92 -5.53 10.56 -16.84
C ASP A 92 -4.68 10.47 -15.55
N VAL A 93 -4.58 11.56 -14.77
CA VAL A 93 -3.90 11.56 -13.46
C VAL A 93 -4.57 10.59 -12.49
N VAL A 94 -5.90 10.56 -12.44
CA VAL A 94 -6.67 9.69 -11.53
C VAL A 94 -6.52 8.21 -11.92
N ASN A 95 -6.58 7.90 -13.21
CA ASN A 95 -6.35 6.56 -13.75
C ASN A 95 -4.92 6.08 -13.43
N GLN A 96 -3.93 6.95 -13.62
CA GLN A 96 -2.54 6.63 -13.34
C GLN A 96 -2.31 6.39 -11.84
N LEU A 97 -2.92 7.20 -10.96
CA LEU A 97 -2.86 6.99 -9.50
C LEU A 97 -3.43 5.62 -9.10
N MET A 98 -4.55 5.21 -9.69
CA MET A 98 -5.15 3.91 -9.44
C MET A 98 -4.26 2.76 -9.92
N SER A 99 -3.61 2.92 -11.08
CA SER A 99 -2.65 1.95 -11.62
C SER A 99 -1.38 1.84 -10.77
N CYS A 100 -0.87 2.97 -10.26
CA CYS A 100 0.25 2.99 -9.31
C CYS A 100 -0.10 2.29 -7.99
N GLU A 101 -1.31 2.47 -7.47
CA GLU A 101 -1.77 1.78 -6.26
C GLU A 101 -1.91 0.26 -6.47
N ALA A 102 -2.47 -0.18 -7.61
CA ALA A 102 -2.52 -1.60 -7.95
C ALA A 102 -1.12 -2.21 -8.09
N THR A 103 -0.18 -1.46 -8.70
CA THR A 103 1.22 -1.88 -8.83
C THR A 103 1.89 -2.01 -7.45
N TRP A 104 1.60 -1.09 -6.53
CA TRP A 104 2.09 -1.16 -5.16
C TRP A 104 1.57 -2.40 -4.41
N HIS A 105 0.29 -2.77 -4.60
CA HIS A 105 -0.28 -4.01 -4.04
C HIS A 105 0.44 -5.29 -4.51
N ASN A 106 1.17 -5.24 -5.62
CA ASN A 106 1.95 -6.36 -6.16
C ASN A 106 3.39 -6.44 -5.61
N GLY A 107 3.72 -5.67 -4.57
CA GLY A 107 5.00 -5.78 -3.86
C GLY A 107 6.06 -4.76 -4.29
N HIS A 108 5.71 -3.76 -5.09
CA HIS A 108 6.62 -2.68 -5.46
C HIS A 108 6.73 -1.61 -4.37
N SER A 109 7.81 -0.80 -4.39
CA SER A 109 8.01 0.28 -3.41
C SER A 109 6.98 1.38 -3.57
N LEU A 110 6.46 1.88 -2.44
CA LEU A 110 5.53 2.99 -2.40
C LEU A 110 6.13 4.28 -3.00
N ALA A 111 7.43 4.50 -2.75
CA ALA A 111 8.19 5.64 -3.26
C ALA A 111 8.31 5.64 -4.80
N GLN A 112 8.33 4.47 -5.42
CA GLN A 112 8.50 4.29 -6.87
C GLN A 112 7.18 4.07 -7.62
N THR A 113 6.05 4.02 -6.90
CA THR A 113 4.72 3.78 -7.48
C THR A 113 3.83 4.98 -7.20
N VAL A 114 3.10 5.02 -6.09
CA VAL A 114 2.10 6.07 -5.79
C VAL A 114 2.74 7.46 -5.63
N PHE A 115 3.91 7.55 -4.97
CA PHE A 115 4.60 8.83 -4.75
C PHE A 115 5.46 9.29 -5.93
N THR A 116 5.34 8.65 -7.09
CA THR A 116 5.78 9.26 -8.37
C THR A 116 4.88 10.43 -8.76
N CYS A 117 3.64 10.45 -8.25
CA CYS A 117 2.72 11.56 -8.42
C CYS A 117 3.13 12.75 -7.53
N LEU A 118 3.52 13.86 -8.15
CA LEU A 118 3.92 15.11 -7.51
C LEU A 118 2.80 15.72 -6.66
N TYR A 119 1.54 15.53 -7.05
CA TYR A 119 0.37 15.99 -6.29
C TYR A 119 0.24 15.32 -4.91
N MET A 120 0.85 14.15 -4.69
CA MET A 120 0.76 13.44 -3.42
C MET A 120 1.68 14.01 -2.32
N HIS A 121 2.73 14.75 -2.70
CA HIS A 121 3.78 15.24 -1.79
C HIS A 121 3.37 16.47 -0.97
N HIS A 122 2.60 17.39 -1.54
CA HIS A 122 2.19 18.63 -0.87
C HIS A 122 0.66 18.71 -0.72
N PRO A 123 0.09 18.15 0.37
CA PRO A 123 -1.36 18.19 0.63
C PRO A 123 -1.97 19.59 0.58
N THR A 124 -1.26 20.59 1.12
CA THR A 124 -1.71 21.99 1.20
C THR A 124 -1.90 22.61 -0.18
N ARG A 125 -1.03 22.29 -1.15
CA ARG A 125 -1.12 22.79 -2.53
C ARG A 125 -2.33 22.20 -3.24
N THR A 126 -2.60 20.91 -3.05
CA THR A 126 -3.74 20.23 -3.70
C THR A 126 -5.09 20.58 -3.09
N ALA A 127 -5.12 21.10 -1.86
CA ALA A 127 -6.35 21.45 -1.15
C ALA A 127 -7.15 22.56 -1.84
N GLU A 128 -6.49 23.40 -2.65
CA GLU A 128 -7.13 24.48 -3.42
C GLU A 128 -8.02 23.97 -4.56
N HIS A 129 -7.78 22.73 -5.03
CA HIS A 129 -8.56 22.12 -6.11
C HIS A 129 -9.54 21.08 -5.54
N ASN A 130 -10.85 21.37 -5.63
CA ASN A 130 -11.93 20.56 -5.05
C ASN A 130 -11.83 19.05 -5.36
N VAL A 131 -11.72 18.70 -6.65
CA VAL A 131 -11.71 17.28 -7.08
C VAL A 131 -10.35 16.61 -6.85
N LEU A 132 -9.27 17.19 -7.36
CA LEU A 132 -7.91 16.66 -7.22
C LEU A 132 -7.50 16.48 -5.74
N GLY A 133 -7.75 17.49 -4.90
CA GLY A 133 -7.47 17.42 -3.47
C GLY A 133 -8.23 16.30 -2.77
N ALA A 134 -9.52 16.12 -3.09
CA ALA A 134 -10.33 15.03 -2.55
C ALA A 134 -9.82 13.64 -2.99
N ILE A 135 -9.44 13.48 -4.26
CA ILE A 135 -8.91 12.21 -4.76
C ILE A 135 -7.53 11.90 -4.15
N CYS A 136 -6.62 12.87 -4.10
CA CYS A 136 -5.30 12.70 -3.45
C CYS A 136 -5.46 12.36 -1.96
N SER A 137 -6.40 13.01 -1.26
CA SER A 137 -6.76 12.66 0.12
C SER A 137 -7.30 11.24 0.24
N GLY A 138 -8.20 10.83 -0.65
CA GLY A 138 -8.75 9.47 -0.72
C GLY A 138 -7.70 8.39 -0.98
N VAL A 139 -6.77 8.64 -1.91
CA VAL A 139 -5.68 7.70 -2.22
C VAL A 139 -4.71 7.62 -1.04
N ARG A 140 -4.32 8.74 -0.42
CA ARG A 140 -3.47 8.74 0.79
C ARG A 140 -4.09 7.91 1.91
N ALA A 141 -5.39 8.11 2.18
CA ALA A 141 -6.11 7.32 3.19
C ALA A 141 -6.18 5.83 2.82
N SER A 142 -6.37 5.49 1.55
CA SER A 142 -6.39 4.10 1.05
C SER A 142 -5.05 3.41 1.27
N VAL A 143 -3.96 4.08 0.89
CA VAL A 143 -2.60 3.59 1.05
C VAL A 143 -2.24 3.46 2.51
N TYR A 144 -2.54 4.47 3.35
CA TYR A 144 -2.29 4.41 4.78
C TYR A 144 -3.02 3.22 5.44
N ASN A 145 -4.33 3.07 5.18
CA ASN A 145 -5.12 1.99 5.76
C ASN A 145 -4.62 0.62 5.30
N THR A 146 -4.26 0.48 4.03
CA THR A 146 -3.72 -0.77 3.48
C THR A 146 -2.35 -1.09 4.07
N HIS A 147 -1.47 -0.10 4.19
CA HIS A 147 -0.15 -0.27 4.82
C HIS A 147 -0.29 -0.71 6.28
N MET A 148 -1.11 -0.01 7.06
CA MET A 148 -1.37 -0.35 8.45
C MET A 148 -2.02 -1.73 8.60
N LEU A 149 -2.93 -2.11 7.70
CA LEU A 149 -3.52 -3.44 7.65
C LEU A 149 -2.45 -4.52 7.45
N VAL A 150 -1.61 -4.36 6.43
CA VAL A 150 -0.57 -5.34 6.10
C VAL A 150 0.43 -5.49 7.25
N CYS A 151 0.88 -4.37 7.82
CA CYS A 151 1.78 -4.36 8.97
C CYS A 151 1.16 -5.03 10.21
N ARG A 152 -0.12 -4.74 10.50
CA ARG A 152 -0.83 -5.34 11.65
C ARG A 152 -1.09 -6.83 11.48
N ALA A 153 -1.37 -7.28 10.26
CA ALA A 153 -1.64 -8.69 9.99
C ALA A 153 -0.40 -9.57 10.16
N GLY A 154 0.82 -9.04 9.92
CA GLY A 154 2.06 -9.80 10.09
C GLY A 154 2.22 -10.98 9.11
N VAL A 155 1.47 -10.97 8.01
CA VAL A 155 1.46 -12.02 6.97
C VAL A 155 2.40 -11.68 5.81
N ALA A 156 2.67 -10.40 5.59
CA ALA A 156 3.61 -9.94 4.58
C ALA A 156 5.06 -10.20 4.98
N GLU A 157 5.87 -10.52 3.98
CA GLU A 157 7.33 -10.49 4.05
C GLU A 157 7.85 -9.54 2.97
N GLU A 158 9.12 -9.15 3.01
CA GLU A 158 9.69 -8.08 2.15
C GLU A 158 9.58 -8.35 0.64
N GLU A 159 9.40 -9.61 0.22
CA GLU A 159 9.15 -10.01 -1.17
C GLU A 159 7.70 -9.76 -1.62
N ASP A 160 6.74 -9.84 -0.68
CA ASP A 160 5.31 -9.67 -0.95
C ASP A 160 4.90 -8.20 -0.87
N PHE A 161 5.57 -7.42 -0.01
CA PHE A 161 5.21 -6.04 0.28
C PHE A 161 6.41 -5.26 0.84
N VAL A 162 6.70 -4.10 0.24
CA VAL A 162 7.71 -3.18 0.76
C VAL A 162 7.09 -2.34 1.88
N GLY A 163 7.41 -2.71 3.13
CA GLY A 163 6.91 -2.04 4.34
C GLY A 163 7.43 -0.61 4.58
N PRO A 164 8.69 -0.26 4.27
CA PRO A 164 9.19 1.09 4.53
C PRO A 164 8.46 2.17 3.70
N THR A 165 7.97 3.21 4.38
CA THR A 165 7.30 4.36 3.75
C THR A 165 8.24 5.54 3.49
N PHE A 166 9.52 5.43 3.90
CA PHE A 166 10.57 6.44 3.67
C PHE A 166 10.22 7.87 4.14
N GLY A 167 9.35 8.00 5.15
CA GLY A 167 8.92 9.30 5.66
C GLY A 167 7.98 10.08 4.73
N LEU A 168 7.41 9.42 3.71
CA LEU A 168 6.48 10.03 2.77
C LEU A 168 5.18 10.49 3.45
N PRO A 169 4.58 11.62 3.01
CA PRO A 169 3.41 12.22 3.66
C PRO A 169 2.12 11.44 3.36
N LEU A 170 1.90 10.36 4.12
CA LEU A 170 0.68 9.53 4.05
C LEU A 170 -0.50 10.12 4.83
N THR A 171 -0.23 10.95 5.84
CA THR A 171 -1.25 11.59 6.67
C THR A 171 -1.16 13.10 6.53
N ASP A 172 -2.28 13.76 6.35
CA ASP A 172 -2.35 15.21 6.49
C ASP A 172 -2.35 15.57 7.99
N LYS A 173 -2.06 16.84 8.33
CA LYS A 173 -2.08 17.34 9.72
C LYS A 173 -3.43 17.15 10.42
N CYS A 174 -4.50 16.85 9.67
CA CYS A 174 -5.87 16.76 10.16
C CYS A 174 -6.33 15.39 10.71
N GLY A 175 -5.50 14.33 10.68
CA GLY A 175 -5.84 13.09 11.38
C GLY A 175 -5.16 11.83 10.84
N GLN A 176 -4.90 10.87 11.73
CA GLN A 176 -4.28 9.58 11.39
C GLN A 176 -5.30 8.43 11.49
N GLY A 177 -5.17 7.42 10.63
CA GLY A 177 -6.02 6.23 10.64
C GLY A 177 -7.50 6.51 10.41
N LYS A 178 -8.36 6.09 11.35
CA LYS A 178 -9.82 6.14 11.20
C LYS A 178 -10.34 7.57 10.97
N GLU A 179 -9.76 8.56 11.65
CA GLU A 179 -10.15 9.96 11.49
C GLU A 179 -9.76 10.51 10.11
N GLY A 180 -8.53 10.22 9.66
CA GLY A 180 -8.07 10.61 8.32
C GLY A 180 -8.92 9.99 7.21
N ALA A 181 -9.32 8.72 7.37
CA ALA A 181 -10.20 8.05 6.42
C ALA A 181 -11.63 8.64 6.40
N LEU A 182 -12.18 9.04 7.55
CA LEU A 182 -13.47 9.72 7.63
C LEU A 182 -13.44 11.10 6.97
N LEU A 183 -12.37 11.86 7.20
CA LEU A 183 -12.14 13.16 6.54
C LEU A 183 -12.00 13.00 5.03
N ALA A 184 -11.25 11.98 4.58
CA ALA A 184 -11.13 11.66 3.16
C ALA A 184 -12.50 11.32 2.55
N ILE A 185 -13.31 10.49 3.22
CA ILE A 185 -14.69 10.18 2.78
C ILE A 185 -15.54 11.45 2.69
N SER A 186 -15.46 12.35 3.66
CA SER A 186 -16.19 13.62 3.63
C SER A 186 -15.74 14.50 2.46
N SER A 187 -14.44 14.61 2.22
CA SER A 187 -13.92 15.38 1.07
C SER A 187 -14.35 14.79 -0.28
N LEU A 188 -14.39 13.45 -0.40
CA LEU A 188 -14.88 12.75 -1.58
C LEU A 188 -16.39 12.96 -1.78
N GLN A 189 -17.18 13.02 -0.71
CA GLN A 189 -18.61 13.34 -0.78
C GLN A 189 -18.85 14.77 -1.29
N MET A 190 -18.09 15.74 -0.79
CA MET A 190 -18.18 17.13 -1.28
C MET A 190 -17.79 17.24 -2.76
N ALA A 191 -16.74 16.53 -3.18
CA ALA A 191 -16.34 16.49 -4.59
C ALA A 191 -17.40 15.82 -5.48
N GLU A 192 -18.05 14.74 -5.00
CA GLU A 192 -19.15 14.08 -5.71
C GLU A 192 -20.36 15.02 -5.90
N GLU A 193 -20.76 15.75 -4.87
CA GLU A 193 -21.87 16.71 -4.93
C GLU A 193 -21.55 17.87 -5.89
N TRP A 194 -20.31 18.34 -5.88
CA TRP A 194 -19.83 19.37 -6.80
C TRP A 194 -19.84 18.89 -8.26
N ILE A 195 -19.38 17.67 -8.56
CA ILE A 195 -19.43 17.14 -9.95
C ILE A 195 -20.89 17.00 -10.42
N LYS A 196 -21.80 16.57 -9.54
CA LYS A 196 -23.23 16.45 -9.86
C LYS A 196 -23.88 17.80 -10.12
N SER A 197 -23.53 18.86 -9.38
CA SER A 197 -24.06 20.20 -9.65
C SER A 197 -23.59 20.72 -11.01
N GLN A 198 -22.34 20.47 -11.40
CA GLN A 198 -21.82 20.82 -12.72
C GLN A 198 -22.54 20.09 -13.86
N MET A 199 -22.91 18.81 -13.67
CA MET A 199 -23.75 18.10 -14.65
C MET A 199 -25.19 18.64 -14.73
N GLY A 200 -25.73 19.16 -13.63
CA GLY A 200 -27.06 19.78 -13.59
C GLY A 200 -27.09 21.17 -14.24
N GLU A 201 -26.05 21.97 -14.04
CA GLU A 201 -25.91 23.31 -14.64
C GLU A 201 -25.65 23.25 -16.15
N GLY A 202 -24.95 22.22 -16.64
CA GLY A 202 -24.78 21.96 -18.08
C GLY A 202 -26.09 21.71 -18.85
N GLY A 203 -27.19 21.41 -18.14
CA GLY A 203 -28.54 21.28 -18.72
C GLY A 203 -29.33 22.60 -18.78
N GLN A 204 -28.85 23.67 -18.13
CA GLN A 204 -29.51 24.97 -18.07
C GLN A 204 -28.51 26.13 -18.20
N LYS A 205 -28.04 26.40 -19.43
CA LYS A 205 -27.97 27.77 -20.02
C LYS A 205 -27.15 27.78 -21.33
N GLU A 206 -27.85 28.08 -22.42
CA GLU A 206 -27.51 29.25 -23.23
C GLU A 206 -28.73 30.18 -23.23
N GLN A 207 -28.74 31.15 -22.33
CA GLN A 207 -29.39 32.43 -22.58
C GLN A 207 -28.72 33.49 -21.70
N GLY A 208 -28.24 34.53 -22.38
CA GLY A 208 -27.25 35.48 -21.92
C GLY A 208 -27.68 36.37 -20.76
N GLY A 209 -26.66 36.97 -20.15
CA GLY A 209 -26.78 38.01 -19.13
C GLY A 209 -25.40 38.49 -18.73
N GLU A 210 -24.95 39.57 -19.36
CA GLU A 210 -23.84 40.40 -18.88
C GLU A 210 -24.15 40.90 -17.46
N GLY A 211 -23.16 40.81 -16.57
CA GLY A 211 -23.27 41.22 -15.17
C GLY A 211 -21.91 41.31 -14.50
N ASP A 212 -21.54 42.55 -14.20
CA ASP A 212 -20.25 43.06 -13.74
C ASP A 212 -19.74 42.53 -12.38
N GLY A 213 -18.44 42.24 -12.36
CA GLY A 213 -17.46 42.39 -11.27
C GLY A 213 -17.90 42.41 -9.80
N THR A 214 -17.71 41.29 -9.09
CA THR A 214 -17.19 41.32 -7.71
C THR A 214 -16.34 40.07 -7.45
N GLN A 215 -15.05 40.28 -7.18
CA GLN A 215 -14.06 39.26 -6.89
C GLN A 215 -14.40 38.50 -5.61
N ILE A 216 -14.74 37.22 -5.74
CA ILE A 216 -14.68 36.21 -4.67
C ILE A 216 -13.74 35.12 -5.20
N GLY A 217 -12.84 34.65 -4.32
CA GLY A 217 -11.62 33.90 -4.58
C GLY A 217 -11.62 32.99 -5.82
N LYS A 218 -10.53 33.06 -6.60
CA LYS A 218 -10.23 32.19 -7.74
C LYS A 218 -10.22 30.72 -7.30
N THR A 219 -11.37 30.07 -7.32
CA THR A 219 -11.45 28.62 -7.44
C THR A 219 -10.92 28.28 -8.83
N THR A 220 -9.82 27.52 -8.90
CA THR A 220 -9.29 26.99 -10.16
C THR A 220 -10.25 25.92 -10.68
N ASN A 221 -11.37 26.34 -11.26
CA ASN A 221 -12.38 25.44 -11.81
C ASN A 221 -11.94 24.99 -13.21
N CYS A 222 -11.76 23.68 -13.37
CA CYS A 222 -11.64 23.04 -14.68
C CYS A 222 -13.02 23.05 -15.38
N SER A 223 -13.08 23.39 -16.67
CA SER A 223 -14.25 23.11 -17.49
C SER A 223 -14.29 21.60 -17.75
N LEU A 224 -15.31 20.93 -17.21
CA LEU A 224 -15.47 19.48 -17.35
C LEU A 224 -16.51 19.19 -18.44
N GLU A 225 -16.15 18.34 -19.40
CA GLU A 225 -17.12 17.77 -20.32
C GLU A 225 -17.99 16.74 -19.60
N GLY A 226 -19.21 16.50 -20.08
CA GLY A 226 -20.14 15.54 -19.47
C GLY A 226 -19.54 14.14 -19.30
N HIS A 227 -18.70 13.70 -20.24
CA HIS A 227 -18.04 12.41 -20.17
C HIS A 227 -16.92 12.35 -19.12
N ASP A 228 -16.13 13.42 -18.96
CA ASP A 228 -15.08 13.50 -17.95
C ASP A 228 -15.69 13.50 -16.54
N CYS A 229 -16.85 14.16 -16.37
CA CYS A 229 -17.64 14.11 -15.14
C CYS A 229 -18.05 12.68 -14.76
N GLU A 230 -18.50 11.87 -15.73
CA GLU A 230 -18.90 10.47 -15.48
C GLU A 230 -17.72 9.62 -15.01
N VAL A 231 -16.55 9.77 -15.63
CA VAL A 231 -15.31 9.07 -15.26
C VAL A 231 -14.89 9.45 -13.84
N LEU A 232 -14.77 10.74 -13.56
CA LEU A 232 -14.36 11.23 -12.24
C LEU A 232 -15.34 10.83 -11.15
N LEU A 233 -16.65 10.87 -11.45
CA LEU A 233 -17.70 10.43 -10.53
C LEU A 233 -17.57 8.94 -10.20
N ALA A 234 -17.35 8.09 -11.21
CA ALA A 234 -17.17 6.65 -11.01
C ALA A 234 -15.94 6.34 -10.14
N HIS A 235 -14.82 7.05 -10.35
CA HIS A 235 -13.62 6.92 -9.50
C HIS A 235 -13.87 7.35 -8.05
N ILE A 236 -14.51 8.51 -7.84
CA ILE A 236 -14.80 9.01 -6.49
C ILE A 236 -15.74 8.06 -5.76
N GLN A 237 -16.79 7.59 -6.43
CA GLN A 237 -17.75 6.65 -5.85
C GLN A 237 -17.11 5.30 -5.52
N PHE A 238 -16.29 4.75 -6.42
CA PHE A 238 -15.48 3.57 -6.16
C PHE A 238 -14.59 3.76 -4.92
N ARG A 239 -13.81 4.86 -4.89
CA ARG A 239 -12.87 5.16 -3.80
C ARG A 239 -13.57 5.31 -2.45
N LYS A 240 -14.70 6.04 -2.44
CA LYS A 240 -15.53 6.25 -1.26
C LYS A 240 -16.08 4.92 -0.74
N ALA A 241 -16.63 4.08 -1.63
CA ALA A 241 -17.16 2.76 -1.27
C ALA A 241 -16.06 1.84 -0.73
N PHE A 242 -14.88 1.84 -1.36
CA PHE A 242 -13.71 1.05 -0.94
C PHE A 242 -13.21 1.45 0.46
N LEU A 243 -13.02 2.76 0.72
CA LEU A 243 -12.60 3.27 2.03
C LEU A 243 -13.65 3.00 3.12
N THR A 244 -14.93 3.17 2.79
CA THR A 244 -16.02 2.87 3.71
C THR A 244 -16.03 1.38 4.04
N ALA A 245 -15.88 0.50 3.05
CA ALA A 245 -15.77 -0.94 3.28
C ALA A 245 -14.60 -1.29 4.21
N SER A 246 -13.41 -0.74 3.96
CA SER A 246 -12.24 -0.97 4.83
C SER A 246 -12.50 -0.56 6.28
N LEU A 247 -13.08 0.62 6.51
CA LEU A 247 -13.40 1.09 7.86
C LEU A 247 -14.45 0.24 8.57
N GLN A 248 -15.42 -0.30 7.84
CA GLN A 248 -16.43 -1.19 8.42
C GLN A 248 -15.84 -2.58 8.74
N LEU A 249 -14.88 -3.06 7.94
CA LEU A 249 -14.15 -4.29 8.26
C LEU A 249 -13.28 -4.15 9.51
N ASP A 250 -12.65 -2.99 9.71
CA ASP A 250 -11.86 -2.69 10.92
C ASP A 250 -12.71 -2.68 12.22
N LYS A 251 -14.03 -2.49 12.12
CA LYS A 251 -14.94 -2.46 13.29
C LYS A 251 -15.42 -3.85 13.73
N GLY A 252 -15.33 -4.86 12.88
CA GLY A 252 -15.79 -6.23 13.18
C GLY A 252 -17.31 -6.37 13.40
N GLY A 253 -17.77 -7.60 13.65
CA GLY A 253 -19.14 -7.89 14.07
C GLY A 253 -20.25 -7.57 13.06
N THR A 254 -21.25 -6.77 13.47
CA THR A 254 -22.43 -6.41 12.63
C THR A 254 -22.09 -5.46 11.49
N ALA A 255 -20.93 -4.79 11.55
CA ALA A 255 -20.43 -3.92 10.49
C ALA A 255 -20.05 -4.68 9.21
N VAL A 256 -19.79 -5.99 9.31
CA VAL A 256 -19.40 -6.86 8.20
C VAL A 256 -20.50 -6.94 7.12
N GLY A 257 -21.77 -6.91 7.53
CA GLY A 257 -22.90 -6.88 6.59
C GLY A 257 -22.94 -5.57 5.79
N HIS A 258 -22.59 -4.45 6.42
CA HIS A 258 -22.48 -3.15 5.75
C HIS A 258 -21.25 -3.10 4.85
N ALA A 259 -20.12 -3.65 5.28
CA ALA A 259 -18.92 -3.78 4.47
C ALA A 259 -19.20 -4.55 3.17
N LYS A 260 -19.92 -5.67 3.24
CA LYS A 260 -20.30 -6.44 2.06
C LYS A 260 -21.09 -5.60 1.05
N LYS A 261 -22.11 -4.87 1.51
CA LYS A 261 -22.90 -3.97 0.64
C LYS A 261 -22.03 -2.90 -0.01
N GLN A 262 -21.07 -2.34 0.72
CA GLN A 262 -20.15 -1.33 0.17
C GLN A 262 -19.18 -1.94 -0.85
N LEU A 263 -18.73 -3.19 -0.66
CA LEU A 263 -17.94 -3.90 -1.68
C LEU A 263 -18.75 -4.18 -2.95
N ASP A 264 -20.04 -4.52 -2.82
CA ASP A 264 -20.93 -4.71 -3.98
C ASP A 264 -21.11 -3.39 -4.76
N ILE A 265 -21.25 -2.25 -4.05
CA ILE A 265 -21.32 -0.91 -4.66
C ILE A 265 -20.00 -0.58 -5.37
N ALA A 266 -18.85 -0.83 -4.72
CA ALA A 266 -17.54 -0.63 -5.34
C ALA A 266 -17.38 -1.48 -6.62
N ALA A 267 -17.83 -2.74 -6.61
CA ALA A 267 -17.79 -3.61 -7.79
C ALA A 267 -18.64 -3.05 -8.95
N GLN A 268 -19.83 -2.51 -8.66
CA GLN A 268 -20.68 -1.87 -9.68
C GLN A 268 -20.00 -0.64 -10.33
N HIS A 269 -19.34 0.20 -9.52
CA HIS A 269 -18.62 1.36 -10.05
C HIS A 269 -17.35 0.96 -10.82
N LEU A 270 -16.68 -0.13 -10.43
CA LEU A 270 -15.57 -0.69 -11.19
C LEU A 270 -16.02 -1.22 -12.56
N GLU A 271 -17.17 -1.90 -12.62
CA GLU A 271 -17.79 -2.32 -13.88
C GLU A 271 -18.25 -1.13 -14.74
N ALA A 272 -18.66 -0.02 -14.12
CA ALA A 272 -18.91 1.22 -14.85
C ALA A 272 -17.61 1.78 -15.46
N LEU A 273 -16.52 1.82 -14.71
CA LEU A 273 -15.20 2.26 -15.21
C LEU A 273 -14.71 1.42 -16.40
N LYS A 274 -14.98 0.10 -16.43
CA LYS A 274 -14.67 -0.76 -17.58
C LYS A 274 -15.41 -0.38 -18.87
N ARG A 275 -16.58 0.26 -18.76
CA ARG A 275 -17.42 0.66 -19.90
C ARG A 275 -17.14 2.08 -20.37
N LEU A 276 -16.50 2.89 -19.53
CA LEU A 276 -16.12 4.25 -19.85
C LEU A 276 -14.84 4.27 -20.70
N ARG A 277 -14.52 5.44 -21.27
CA ARG A 277 -13.37 5.60 -22.15
C ARG A 277 -12.08 5.18 -21.43
N PRO A 278 -11.22 4.37 -22.07
CA PRO A 278 -9.92 4.05 -21.50
C PRO A 278 -9.05 5.32 -21.39
N PRO A 279 -8.08 5.33 -20.45
CA PRO A 279 -7.13 6.42 -20.34
C PRO A 279 -6.39 6.63 -21.68
N SER A 280 -5.92 7.85 -21.91
CA SER A 280 -5.16 8.19 -23.13
C SER A 280 -3.92 7.28 -23.29
N GLU A 281 -3.47 7.01 -24.53
CA GLU A 281 -2.28 6.17 -24.78
C GLU A 281 -1.01 6.70 -24.07
N ALA A 282 -0.96 8.02 -23.81
CA ALA A 282 0.08 8.67 -23.00
C ALA A 282 0.13 8.20 -21.54
N ALA A 283 -0.97 7.61 -21.03
CA ALA A 283 -1.07 7.04 -19.69
C ALA A 283 -0.82 5.52 -19.66
N THR A 284 -0.88 4.83 -20.80
CA THR A 284 -0.77 3.36 -20.85
C THR A 284 0.64 2.84 -21.16
N ASP A 285 1.52 3.65 -21.76
CA ASP A 285 2.86 3.21 -22.21
C ASP A 285 4.03 3.66 -21.31
N ALA A 286 3.86 3.60 -20.00
CA ALA A 286 4.94 3.91 -19.03
C ALA A 286 6.11 2.90 -19.01
N ALA A 287 6.22 2.01 -20.01
CA ALA A 287 7.29 1.01 -20.13
C ALA A 287 8.05 1.04 -21.47
N GLY A 288 7.66 1.88 -22.44
CA GLY A 288 8.40 2.07 -23.69
C GLY A 288 9.37 3.25 -23.59
N ALA A 289 10.62 3.07 -24.04
CA ALA A 289 11.75 4.01 -23.90
C ALA A 289 11.62 5.35 -24.68
N GLY A 290 10.45 5.99 -24.69
CA GLY A 290 10.23 7.26 -25.39
C GLY A 290 8.92 8.00 -25.09
N ALA A 291 8.04 7.51 -24.22
CA ALA A 291 6.80 8.22 -23.88
C ALA A 291 7.00 9.15 -22.66
N ALA A 292 6.52 10.39 -22.78
CA ALA A 292 6.51 11.33 -21.65
C ALA A 292 5.56 10.84 -20.55
N PRO A 293 5.93 10.94 -19.27
CA PRO A 293 5.04 10.57 -18.18
C PRO A 293 3.77 11.45 -18.20
N VAL A 294 2.67 10.90 -17.67
CA VAL A 294 1.44 11.65 -17.42
C VAL A 294 1.76 12.93 -16.64
N VAL A 295 1.04 14.01 -16.91
CA VAL A 295 1.20 15.30 -16.23
C VAL A 295 1.22 15.09 -14.71
N GLY A 296 2.19 15.69 -14.03
CA GLY A 296 2.36 15.55 -12.58
C GLY A 296 3.02 14.25 -12.11
N PHE A 297 3.48 13.36 -12.99
CA PHE A 297 4.23 12.16 -12.62
C PHE A 297 5.72 12.28 -12.94
N ASP A 298 6.55 11.80 -12.03
CA ASP A 298 7.98 11.62 -12.22
C ASP A 298 8.48 10.33 -11.57
N TRP A 299 9.18 9.51 -12.35
CA TRP A 299 9.66 8.20 -11.92
C TRP A 299 10.88 8.26 -10.98
N TRP A 300 11.67 9.33 -11.06
CA TRP A 300 12.96 9.49 -10.40
C TRP A 300 12.91 10.38 -9.15
N VAL A 301 11.77 11.04 -8.91
CA VAL A 301 11.58 12.00 -7.81
C VAL A 301 12.04 11.48 -6.44
N ASN A 302 11.80 10.20 -6.15
CA ASN A 302 12.13 9.60 -4.87
C ASN A 302 13.40 8.72 -4.89
N GLN A 303 14.23 8.79 -5.93
CA GLN A 303 15.42 7.94 -6.05
C GLN A 303 16.38 8.08 -4.86
N ARG A 304 16.43 9.28 -4.26
CA ARG A 304 17.25 9.56 -3.06
C ARG A 304 16.73 8.94 -1.77
N LEU A 305 15.45 8.59 -1.72
CA LEU A 305 14.81 7.99 -0.54
C LEU A 305 15.03 6.48 -0.49
N LEU A 306 15.32 5.86 -1.63
CA LEU A 306 15.47 4.41 -1.72
C LEU A 306 16.77 3.95 -1.08
N ALA A 307 16.74 2.74 -0.52
CA ALA A 307 17.93 2.06 -0.06
C ALA A 307 18.96 1.96 -1.21
N PRO A 308 20.27 1.88 -0.90
CA PRO A 308 21.34 1.73 -1.86
C PRO A 308 21.26 0.32 -2.48
N THR A 309 20.29 0.16 -3.36
CA THR A 309 20.04 -1.02 -4.18
C THR A 309 20.15 -0.56 -5.63
N PRO A 310 20.55 -1.46 -6.54
CA PRO A 310 20.57 -1.18 -7.96
C PRO A 310 19.29 -0.46 -8.42
N PRO A 311 19.38 0.66 -9.17
CA PRO A 311 18.21 1.35 -9.66
C PRO A 311 17.39 0.41 -10.55
N ARG A 312 16.15 0.13 -10.14
CA ARG A 312 15.21 -0.71 -10.88
C ARG A 312 14.04 0.15 -11.35
N ARG A 313 13.74 0.09 -12.65
CA ARG A 313 12.50 0.65 -13.20
C ARG A 313 11.36 -0.29 -12.92
N ILE A 314 10.30 0.23 -12.31
CA ILE A 314 9.06 -0.53 -12.05
C ILE A 314 8.13 -0.32 -13.24
N LYS A 315 7.66 -1.42 -13.84
CA LYS A 315 6.57 -1.36 -14.83
C LYS A 315 5.27 -1.13 -14.07
N ILE A 316 4.64 0.02 -14.28
CA ILE A 316 3.27 0.25 -13.81
C ILE A 316 2.31 -0.65 -14.59
N LEU A 317 1.33 -1.22 -13.90
CA LEU A 317 0.29 -2.06 -14.50
C LEU A 317 -0.48 -1.29 -15.57
N GLU A 318 -0.83 -1.98 -16.64
CA GLU A 318 -1.70 -1.42 -17.68
C GLU A 318 -3.13 -1.23 -17.13
N TRP A 319 -3.92 -0.36 -17.77
CA TRP A 319 -5.25 -0.04 -17.26
C TRP A 319 -6.18 -1.27 -17.16
N GLY A 320 -6.11 -2.18 -18.14
CA GLY A 320 -6.87 -3.43 -18.11
C GLY A 320 -6.46 -4.34 -16.96
N GLU A 321 -5.15 -4.46 -16.69
CA GLU A 321 -4.60 -5.23 -15.57
C GLU A 321 -4.97 -4.59 -14.22
N THR A 322 -4.98 -3.26 -14.15
CA THR A 322 -5.38 -2.49 -12.96
C THR A 322 -6.84 -2.77 -12.60
N LEU A 323 -7.75 -2.73 -13.58
CA LEU A 323 -9.16 -3.04 -13.36
C LEU A 323 -9.37 -4.51 -12.96
N ALA A 324 -8.63 -5.44 -13.56
CA ALA A 324 -8.67 -6.85 -13.18
C ALA A 324 -8.19 -7.05 -11.73
N HIS A 325 -7.07 -6.42 -11.35
CA HIS A 325 -6.52 -6.48 -10.00
C HIS A 325 -7.51 -6.01 -8.93
N PHE A 326 -8.18 -4.87 -9.15
CA PHE A 326 -9.19 -4.38 -8.20
C PHE A 326 -10.45 -5.25 -8.20
N ALA A 327 -10.85 -5.84 -9.33
CA ALA A 327 -11.98 -6.76 -9.38
C ALA A 327 -11.69 -8.04 -8.57
N ASP A 328 -10.51 -8.62 -8.77
CA ASP A 328 -10.04 -9.78 -8.02
C ASP A 328 -9.89 -9.45 -6.53
N LEU A 329 -9.35 -8.28 -6.19
CA LEU A 329 -9.25 -7.81 -4.80
C LEU A 329 -10.64 -7.75 -4.14
N LEU A 330 -11.64 -7.15 -4.79
CA LEU A 330 -13.00 -7.09 -4.26
C LEU A 330 -13.60 -8.48 -4.08
N ALA A 331 -13.42 -9.38 -5.05
CA ALA A 331 -13.90 -10.76 -4.96
C ALA A 331 -13.24 -11.52 -3.79
N HIS A 332 -11.93 -11.37 -3.63
CA HIS A 332 -11.20 -11.97 -2.50
C HIS A 332 -11.63 -11.38 -1.15
N LEU A 333 -11.88 -10.07 -1.05
CA LEU A 333 -12.41 -9.45 0.17
C LEU A 333 -13.81 -9.98 0.51
N GLN A 334 -14.67 -10.20 -0.49
CA GLN A 334 -15.98 -10.82 -0.28
C GLN A 334 -15.86 -12.29 0.18
N ALA A 335 -14.91 -13.04 -0.37
CA ALA A 335 -14.60 -14.40 0.08
C ALA A 335 -14.10 -14.41 1.53
N ALA A 336 -13.23 -13.47 1.92
CA ALA A 336 -12.76 -13.33 3.30
C ALA A 336 -13.92 -13.02 4.27
N ILE A 337 -14.88 -12.17 3.88
CA ILE A 337 -16.10 -11.92 4.66
C ILE A 337 -16.96 -13.19 4.80
N ALA A 338 -17.00 -14.06 3.79
CA ALA A 338 -17.77 -15.29 3.84
C ALA A 338 -17.27 -16.24 4.93
N VAL A 339 -15.96 -16.24 5.23
CA VAL A 339 -15.35 -17.05 6.30
C VAL A 339 -15.91 -16.69 7.68
N MET A 340 -16.37 -15.46 7.90
CA MET A 340 -16.99 -15.04 9.17
C MET A 340 -18.36 -15.70 9.46
N ARG A 341 -18.88 -16.48 8.52
CA ARG A 341 -20.11 -17.26 8.69
C ARG A 341 -19.85 -18.68 9.22
N CYS A 342 -18.61 -19.14 9.19
CA CYS A 342 -18.24 -20.46 9.71
C CYS A 342 -18.48 -20.52 11.22
N THR A 343 -18.95 -21.67 11.70
CA THR A 343 -19.23 -21.90 13.13
C THR A 343 -18.20 -22.81 13.79
N SER A 344 -17.55 -23.70 13.02
CA SER A 344 -16.56 -24.64 13.53
C SER A 344 -15.14 -24.31 13.05
N LEU A 345 -14.13 -24.70 13.85
CA LEU A 345 -12.72 -24.55 13.48
C LEU A 345 -12.36 -25.32 12.20
N GLN A 346 -12.94 -26.51 12.00
CA GLN A 346 -12.69 -27.33 10.81
C GLN A 346 -13.21 -26.66 9.53
N GLU A 347 -14.38 -26.02 9.58
CA GLU A 347 -14.90 -25.22 8.47
C GLU A 347 -14.01 -24.03 8.17
N VAL A 348 -13.55 -23.32 9.20
CA VAL A 348 -12.62 -22.19 9.05
C VAL A 348 -11.34 -22.65 8.34
N LEU A 349 -10.69 -23.73 8.82
CA LEU A 349 -9.46 -24.25 8.21
C LEU A 349 -9.67 -24.62 6.73
N LYS A 350 -10.79 -25.27 6.41
CA LYS A 350 -11.12 -25.65 5.02
C LYS A 350 -11.33 -24.45 4.12
N GLU A 351 -12.08 -23.44 4.58
CA GLU A 351 -12.33 -22.23 3.79
C GLU A 351 -11.07 -21.36 3.65
N VAL A 352 -10.22 -21.30 4.68
CA VAL A 352 -8.91 -20.61 4.60
C VAL A 352 -7.98 -21.32 3.61
N GLN A 353 -7.96 -22.65 3.59
CA GLN A 353 -7.19 -23.40 2.60
C GLN A 353 -7.70 -23.14 1.18
N ARG A 354 -9.02 -23.18 0.97
CA ARG A 354 -9.65 -22.86 -0.32
C ARG A 354 -9.36 -21.43 -0.75
N PHE A 355 -9.34 -20.48 0.19
CA PHE A 355 -8.95 -19.10 -0.07
C PHE A 355 -7.49 -19.00 -0.53
N GLY A 356 -6.57 -19.76 0.09
CA GLY A 356 -5.16 -19.81 -0.32
C GLY A 356 -4.90 -20.46 -1.70
N GLU A 357 -5.84 -21.29 -2.20
CA GLU A 357 -5.78 -21.86 -3.54
C GLU A 357 -6.06 -20.84 -4.64
N ALA A 358 -6.85 -19.79 -4.35
CA ALA A 358 -7.16 -18.72 -5.29
C ALA A 358 -6.02 -17.71 -5.51
N SER A 359 -4.85 -17.89 -4.87
CA SER A 359 -3.71 -16.96 -4.89
C SER A 359 -4.10 -15.48 -4.64
N PRO A 360 -4.73 -15.17 -3.51
CA PRO A 360 -5.24 -13.83 -3.22
C PRO A 360 -4.12 -12.80 -3.03
N SER A 361 -4.44 -11.54 -3.33
CA SER A 361 -3.54 -10.40 -3.13
C SER A 361 -3.13 -10.24 -1.66
N ILE A 362 -1.99 -9.59 -1.39
CA ILE A 362 -1.49 -9.39 -0.03
C ILE A 362 -2.50 -8.64 0.85
N VAL A 363 -3.24 -7.69 0.26
CA VAL A 363 -4.28 -6.92 0.96
C VAL A 363 -5.41 -7.85 1.43
N ALA A 364 -5.89 -8.75 0.56
CA ALA A 364 -6.93 -9.69 0.91
C ALA A 364 -6.46 -10.75 1.92
N ARG A 365 -5.22 -11.24 1.80
CA ARG A 365 -4.59 -12.15 2.77
C ARG A 365 -4.46 -11.52 4.15
N SER A 366 -3.97 -10.28 4.19
CA SER A 366 -3.81 -9.51 5.44
C SER A 366 -5.17 -9.24 6.07
N ARG A 367 -6.19 -8.93 5.26
CA ARG A 367 -7.55 -8.74 5.75
C ARG A 367 -8.15 -10.02 6.32
N LEU A 368 -7.98 -11.15 5.65
CA LEU A 368 -8.45 -12.44 6.17
C LEU A 368 -7.80 -12.74 7.52
N ALA A 369 -6.48 -12.58 7.64
CA ALA A 369 -5.77 -12.84 8.88
C ALA A 369 -6.26 -11.97 10.05
N GLU A 370 -6.52 -10.68 9.81
CA GLU A 370 -7.09 -9.78 10.83
C GLU A 370 -8.53 -10.17 11.21
N LEU A 371 -9.37 -10.58 10.25
CA LEU A 371 -10.74 -11.01 10.53
C LEU A 371 -10.78 -12.34 11.30
N LEU A 372 -9.82 -13.23 11.06
CA LEU A 372 -9.70 -14.51 11.79
C LEU A 372 -9.28 -14.31 13.25
N LEU A 373 -8.37 -13.37 13.49
CA LEU A 373 -7.70 -13.16 14.78
C LEU A 373 -7.95 -11.73 15.26
N GLN A 374 -9.12 -11.49 15.85
CA GLN A 374 -9.46 -10.22 16.48
C GLN A 374 -9.29 -10.34 17.99
N GLU A 375 -8.37 -9.57 18.59
CA GLU A 375 -8.15 -9.53 20.05
C GLU A 375 -7.96 -10.93 20.68
N ASP A 376 -7.14 -11.77 20.03
CA ASP A 376 -6.89 -13.16 20.41
C ASP A 376 -8.14 -14.05 20.50
N ARG A 377 -9.25 -13.66 19.84
CA ARG A 377 -10.47 -14.47 19.69
C ARG A 377 -10.63 -14.94 18.24
N LEU A 378 -11.15 -16.16 18.06
CA LEU A 378 -11.48 -16.67 16.74
C LEU A 378 -12.70 -15.92 16.19
N LEU A 379 -12.54 -15.29 15.02
CA LEU A 379 -13.56 -14.48 14.34
C LEU A 379 -14.13 -13.32 15.20
N GLY A 380 -13.43 -12.92 16.27
CA GLY A 380 -13.93 -11.95 17.26
C GLY A 380 -15.14 -12.44 18.07
N ARG A 381 -15.48 -13.74 18.03
CA ARG A 381 -16.66 -14.31 18.69
C ARG A 381 -16.33 -15.36 19.72
N ALA A 382 -15.47 -16.31 19.36
CA ALA A 382 -15.23 -17.51 20.16
C ALA A 382 -13.87 -17.45 20.84
N GLU A 383 -13.84 -17.79 22.12
CA GLU A 383 -12.60 -17.91 22.89
C GLU A 383 -11.93 -19.24 22.56
N TRP A 384 -10.60 -19.23 22.40
CA TRP A 384 -9.84 -20.41 22.00
C TRP A 384 -10.09 -21.64 22.85
N PRO A 385 -10.13 -21.57 24.20
CA PRO A 385 -10.35 -22.76 25.02
C PRO A 385 -11.69 -23.45 24.74
N LEU A 386 -12.73 -22.68 24.40
CA LEU A 386 -14.05 -23.24 24.05
C LEU A 386 -14.02 -23.91 22.67
N VAL A 387 -13.41 -23.24 21.69
CA VAL A 387 -13.26 -23.76 20.32
C VAL A 387 -12.43 -25.04 20.30
N LEU A 388 -11.35 -25.08 21.07
CA LEU A 388 -10.46 -26.24 21.13
C LEU A 388 -11.13 -27.42 21.83
N ARG A 389 -11.88 -27.20 22.91
CA ARG A 389 -12.67 -28.25 23.57
C ARG A 389 -13.69 -28.87 22.61
N GLU A 390 -14.40 -28.04 21.84
CA GLU A 390 -15.32 -28.51 20.80
C GLU A 390 -14.59 -29.31 19.70
N ALA A 391 -13.44 -28.80 19.24
CA ALA A 391 -12.64 -29.45 18.20
C ALA A 391 -12.02 -30.79 18.64
N MET A 392 -11.69 -30.92 19.92
CA MET A 392 -11.15 -32.14 20.54
C MET A 392 -12.23 -33.11 21.03
N TRP A 393 -13.51 -32.81 20.78
CA TRP A 393 -14.66 -33.57 21.31
C TRP A 393 -14.65 -33.76 22.83
N LEU A 394 -14.07 -32.80 23.57
CA LEU A 394 -14.06 -32.78 25.03
C LEU A 394 -15.39 -32.20 25.56
N PRO A 395 -15.98 -32.77 26.63
CA PRO A 395 -17.12 -32.16 27.31
C PRO A 395 -16.74 -30.75 27.83
N PRO A 396 -17.65 -29.75 27.77
CA PRO A 396 -17.34 -28.36 28.17
C PRO A 396 -16.97 -28.21 29.65
N THR A 397 -17.27 -29.20 30.50
CA THR A 397 -16.91 -29.24 31.92
C THR A 397 -15.71 -30.14 32.23
N ALA A 398 -15.16 -30.83 31.23
CA ALA A 398 -14.00 -31.70 31.43
C ALA A 398 -12.78 -30.83 31.76
N PHE A 399 -12.11 -31.16 32.86
CA PHE A 399 -10.88 -30.49 33.35
C PHE A 399 -11.04 -29.00 33.68
N ALA A 400 -12.28 -28.53 33.90
CA ALA A 400 -12.53 -27.15 34.32
C ALA A 400 -11.89 -26.90 35.70
N GLY A 401 -10.86 -26.04 35.75
CA GLY A 401 -10.13 -25.68 36.97
C GLY A 401 -8.81 -26.43 37.20
N ASP A 402 -8.38 -27.28 36.27
CA ASP A 402 -7.02 -27.85 36.28
C ASP A 402 -6.06 -26.88 35.58
N GLU A 403 -5.14 -26.29 36.34
CA GLU A 403 -4.19 -25.29 35.85
C GLU A 403 -3.31 -25.85 34.73
N ALA A 404 -2.93 -27.14 34.79
CA ALA A 404 -2.06 -27.75 33.80
C ALA A 404 -2.76 -27.93 32.44
N VAL A 405 -4.06 -28.24 32.45
CA VAL A 405 -4.85 -28.40 31.22
C VAL A 405 -5.19 -27.05 30.59
N GLU A 406 -5.46 -26.02 31.40
CA GLU A 406 -5.68 -24.67 30.86
C GLU A 406 -4.40 -24.11 30.21
N THR A 407 -3.23 -24.28 30.83
CA THR A 407 -1.95 -23.90 30.23
C THR A 407 -1.68 -24.64 28.92
N TYR A 408 -1.97 -25.94 28.85
CA TYR A 408 -1.86 -26.71 27.61
C TYR A 408 -2.80 -26.19 26.52
N LEU A 409 -4.06 -25.87 26.86
CA LEU A 409 -5.02 -25.30 25.90
C LEU A 409 -4.57 -23.92 25.39
N GLU A 410 -3.93 -23.10 26.23
CA GLU A 410 -3.31 -21.85 25.81
C GLU A 410 -2.17 -22.08 24.81
N HIS A 411 -1.26 -23.02 25.08
CA HIS A 411 -0.19 -23.37 24.14
C HIS A 411 -0.74 -23.91 22.80
N VAL A 412 -1.78 -24.76 22.84
CA VAL A 412 -2.46 -25.25 21.63
C VAL A 412 -3.12 -24.10 20.87
N ALA A 413 -3.72 -23.14 21.58
CA ALA A 413 -4.31 -21.95 20.99
C ALA A 413 -3.27 -21.11 20.25
N GLU A 414 -2.11 -20.86 20.86
CA GLU A 414 -1.01 -20.13 20.22
C GLU A 414 -0.54 -20.80 18.92
N VAL A 415 -0.31 -22.11 18.95
CA VAL A 415 0.09 -22.86 17.75
C VAL A 415 -1.01 -22.84 16.68
N MET A 416 -2.28 -22.90 17.08
CA MET A 416 -3.40 -22.81 16.14
C MET A 416 -3.52 -21.41 15.52
N GLN A 417 -3.31 -20.35 16.29
CA GLN A 417 -3.24 -18.98 15.78
C GLN A 417 -2.09 -18.81 14.80
N MET A 418 -0.90 -19.33 15.13
CA MET A 418 0.26 -19.34 14.23
C MET A 418 -0.03 -20.11 12.95
N THR A 419 -0.77 -21.21 13.03
CA THR A 419 -1.21 -22.01 11.89
C THR A 419 -2.14 -21.20 10.98
N LEU A 420 -3.17 -20.56 11.54
CA LEU A 420 -4.08 -19.71 10.76
C LEU A 420 -3.36 -18.53 10.08
N ARG A 421 -2.45 -17.85 10.79
CA ARG A 421 -1.61 -16.78 10.19
C ARG A 421 -0.74 -17.33 9.06
N SER A 422 -0.16 -18.51 9.25
CA SER A 422 0.70 -19.15 8.26
C SER A 422 -0.06 -19.61 7.02
N LEU A 423 -1.29 -20.09 7.18
CA LEU A 423 -2.17 -20.46 6.06
C LEU A 423 -2.58 -19.24 5.22
N CYS A 424 -2.61 -18.05 5.83
CA CYS A 424 -2.84 -16.79 5.11
C CYS A 424 -1.58 -16.29 4.37
N ALA A 425 -0.39 -16.86 4.59
CA ALA A 425 0.85 -16.45 3.93
C ALA A 425 0.93 -16.89 2.47
N SER A 426 1.91 -16.37 1.73
CA SER A 426 2.14 -16.74 0.34
C SER A 426 2.49 -18.23 0.17
N ARG A 427 2.06 -18.83 -0.94
CA ARG A 427 2.22 -20.28 -1.21
C ARG A 427 3.68 -20.75 -1.17
N GLY A 428 4.60 -19.94 -1.69
CA GLY A 428 6.03 -20.25 -1.70
C GLY A 428 6.63 -20.36 -0.28
N ARG A 429 6.03 -19.67 0.69
CA ARG A 429 6.51 -19.61 2.09
C ARG A 429 5.71 -20.50 3.03
N LEU A 430 4.50 -20.90 2.64
CA LEU A 430 3.66 -21.79 3.43
C LEU A 430 4.43 -23.05 3.87
N ARG A 431 5.19 -23.67 2.95
CA ARG A 431 6.03 -24.84 3.28
C ARG A 431 7.05 -24.56 4.39
N ARG A 432 7.71 -23.40 4.37
CA ARG A 432 8.71 -23.02 5.37
C ARG A 432 8.05 -22.79 6.73
N LYS A 433 6.91 -22.09 6.76
CA LYS A 433 6.16 -21.86 8.00
C LYS A 433 5.58 -23.16 8.58
N LEU A 434 5.03 -24.04 7.72
CA LEU A 434 4.56 -25.37 8.14
C LEU A 434 5.67 -26.22 8.75
N ARG A 435 6.90 -26.13 8.26
CA ARG A 435 8.04 -26.85 8.87
C ARG A 435 8.23 -26.45 10.33
N HIS A 436 8.23 -25.15 10.63
CA HIS A 436 8.34 -24.68 12.02
C HIS A 436 7.13 -25.10 12.86
N LEU A 437 5.92 -25.08 12.29
CA LEU A 437 4.72 -25.53 12.98
C LEU A 437 4.73 -27.02 13.33
N VAL A 438 5.35 -27.87 12.51
CA VAL A 438 5.52 -29.30 12.83
C VAL A 438 6.41 -29.48 14.06
N ASP A 439 7.48 -28.71 14.19
CA ASP A 439 8.36 -28.76 15.37
C ASP A 439 7.61 -28.33 16.64
N HIS A 440 6.80 -27.26 16.56
CA HIS A 440 5.92 -26.84 17.65
C HIS A 440 4.86 -27.88 18.00
N GLY A 441 4.26 -28.53 17.00
CA GLY A 441 3.30 -29.61 17.19
C GLY A 441 3.91 -30.84 17.87
N GLY A 442 5.19 -31.14 17.60
CA GLY A 442 5.92 -32.19 18.30
C GLY A 442 6.08 -31.91 19.80
N GLY A 443 6.32 -30.65 20.18
CA GLY A 443 6.35 -30.22 21.58
C GLY A 443 5.00 -30.37 22.28
N LEU A 444 3.91 -29.94 21.62
CA LEU A 444 2.55 -30.13 22.14
C LEU A 444 2.20 -31.60 22.34
N HIS A 445 2.64 -32.49 21.45
CA HIS A 445 2.39 -33.92 21.60
C HIS A 445 3.06 -34.50 22.86
N GLN A 446 4.31 -34.11 23.14
CA GLN A 446 5.02 -34.53 24.36
C GLN A 446 4.35 -33.99 25.63
N GLU A 447 3.87 -32.74 25.60
CA GLU A 447 3.14 -32.14 26.72
C GLU A 447 1.81 -32.89 26.97
N ALA A 448 1.10 -33.28 25.92
CA ALA A 448 -0.10 -34.10 26.02
C ALA A 448 0.18 -35.49 26.63
N GLU A 449 1.28 -36.14 26.28
CA GLU A 449 1.67 -37.44 26.88
C GLU A 449 1.96 -37.32 28.39
N VAL A 450 2.51 -36.19 28.84
CA VAL A 450 2.76 -35.96 30.27
C VAL A 450 1.45 -35.73 31.05
N LEU A 451 0.46 -35.13 30.39
CA LEU A 451 -0.86 -34.83 30.97
C LEU A 451 -1.81 -36.02 30.99
N ASP A 452 -1.52 -37.09 30.25
CA ASP A 452 -2.30 -38.33 30.22
C ASP A 452 -1.57 -39.42 31.04
N PRO A 453 -1.62 -39.38 32.40
CA PRO A 453 -1.06 -40.45 33.20
C PRO A 453 -1.99 -41.66 33.09
N THR A 454 -1.55 -42.65 32.30
CA THR A 454 -2.14 -44.01 32.30
C THR A 454 -2.38 -44.55 33.70
#